data_AF-A0A1G8JM88-F1
#
_entry.id   AF-A0A1G8JM88-F1
#
_cell.length_a   1.000
_cell.length_b   1.000
_cell.length_c   1.000
_cell.angle_alpha   90.00
_cell.angle_beta   90.00
_cell.angle_gamma   90.00
#
_symmetry.space_group_name_H-M   'P 1'
#
loop_
_entity.id
_entity.type
_entity.pdbx_description
1 polymer ?
#
loop_
_entity_poly.entity_id
_entity_poly.type
_entity_poly.pdbx_seq_one_letter_code
_entity_poly.pdbx_strand_id
1 'polypeptide(L)'
;MRSAMVSIEIKNTNNNILIARKIRDANKDSADGFNLKFTEDNSMIVMEGEKLTIPDKALLTGEMKVNGMIKPLSDGFEILDEEKGKTVNLHLDAELVKEINVIRSYVKSKTQHDVLLELFKKGLEQYKKEKDTEQKRSD
;
A
#
# COMPACT_ATOMS: atom_id res chain seq x y z
N MET A 1 6.36 -29.41 -8.18
CA MET A 1 5.67 -28.18 -7.71
C MET A 1 6.66 -27.04 -7.87
N ARG A 2 6.26 -25.90 -8.46
CA ARG A 2 7.11 -24.70 -8.38
C ARG A 2 6.90 -24.15 -6.97
N SER A 3 7.88 -24.27 -6.09
CA SER A 3 7.88 -23.54 -4.84
C SER A 3 7.82 -22.07 -5.17
N ALA A 4 6.86 -21.38 -4.57
CA ALA A 4 6.75 -19.95 -4.75
C ALA A 4 7.83 -19.25 -3.92
N MET A 5 8.35 -18.16 -4.47
CA MET A 5 9.57 -17.53 -3.99
C MET A 5 9.21 -16.20 -3.31
N VAL A 6 9.62 -16.05 -2.06
CA VAL A 6 9.50 -14.80 -1.30
C VAL A 6 10.77 -13.98 -1.44
N SER A 7 10.66 -12.66 -1.24
CA SER A 7 11.84 -11.81 -1.26
C SER A 7 11.79 -10.64 -0.29
N ILE A 8 12.97 -10.19 0.14
CA ILE A 8 13.20 -8.98 0.91
C ILE A 8 14.18 -8.12 0.13
N GLU A 9 13.80 -6.88 -0.13
CA GLU A 9 14.65 -5.86 -0.74
C GLU A 9 14.96 -4.79 0.31
N ILE A 10 16.24 -4.42 0.45
CA ILE A 10 16.67 -3.34 1.33
C ILE A 10 17.78 -2.52 0.67
N LYS A 11 17.84 -1.22 0.95
CA LYS A 11 18.91 -0.34 0.45
C LYS A 11 20.30 -0.82 0.85
N ASN A 12 21.23 -0.79 -0.09
CA ASN A 12 22.64 -1.14 0.14
C ASN A 12 23.35 -0.04 0.94
N THR A 13 23.31 -0.17 2.26
CA THR A 13 24.05 0.68 3.20
C THR A 13 24.88 -0.21 4.13
N ASN A 14 25.93 0.32 4.74
CA ASN A 14 26.77 -0.46 5.67
C ASN A 14 25.96 -1.09 6.81
N ASN A 15 24.96 -0.40 7.34
CA ASN A 15 24.08 -0.93 8.38
C ASN A 15 23.21 -2.07 7.84
N ASN A 16 22.64 -1.89 6.65
CA ASN A 16 21.75 -2.87 6.03
C ASN A 16 22.49 -4.12 5.53
N ILE A 17 23.77 -3.99 5.17
CA ILE A 17 24.65 -5.14 4.88
C ILE A 17 24.80 -6.02 6.13
N LEU A 18 24.94 -5.43 7.33
CA LEU A 18 25.03 -6.19 8.58
C LEU A 18 23.70 -6.90 8.88
N ILE A 19 22.58 -6.24 8.63
CA ILE A 19 21.25 -6.85 8.78
C ILE A 19 21.08 -8.02 7.79
N ALA A 20 21.44 -7.84 6.52
CA ALA A 20 21.37 -8.88 5.50
C ALA A 20 22.27 -10.08 5.83
N ARG A 21 23.44 -9.86 6.44
CA ARG A 21 24.30 -10.95 6.94
C ARG A 21 23.62 -11.75 8.06
N LYS A 22 23.00 -11.09 9.04
CA LYS A 22 22.27 -11.76 10.12
C LYS A 22 21.11 -12.60 9.60
N ILE A 23 20.37 -12.05 8.63
CA ILE A 23 19.27 -12.77 7.97
C ILE A 23 19.83 -13.96 7.19
N ARG A 24 20.88 -13.78 6.39
CA ARG A 24 21.55 -14.89 5.69
C ARG A 24 22.00 -15.98 6.66
N ASP A 25 22.66 -15.61 7.76
CA ASP A 25 23.22 -16.58 8.71
C ASP A 25 22.11 -17.39 9.38
N ALA A 26 20.95 -16.78 9.67
CA ALA A 26 19.77 -17.48 10.18
C ALA A 26 19.11 -18.42 9.15
N ASN A 27 19.28 -18.16 7.85
CA ASN A 27 18.70 -18.96 6.77
C ASN A 27 19.72 -19.89 6.08
N LYS A 28 20.99 -19.85 6.48
CA LYS A 28 22.08 -20.61 5.84
C LYS A 28 21.93 -22.12 6.00
N ASP A 29 21.39 -22.54 7.14
CA ASP A 29 21.15 -23.95 7.46
C ASP A 29 19.77 -24.43 6.97
N SER A 30 18.94 -23.51 6.47
CA SER A 30 17.68 -23.86 5.82
C SER A 30 18.02 -24.35 4.41
N ALA A 31 17.63 -25.59 4.08
CA ALA A 31 17.89 -26.21 2.78
C ALA A 31 17.17 -25.52 1.59
N ASP A 32 16.39 -24.48 1.88
CA ASP A 32 15.39 -23.87 1.03
C ASP A 32 15.97 -22.71 0.20
N GLY A 33 16.82 -23.02 -0.77
CA GLY A 33 17.07 -22.17 -1.95
C GLY A 33 17.39 -20.69 -1.68
N PHE A 34 17.99 -20.36 -0.54
CA PHE A 34 18.29 -18.98 -0.16
C PHE A 34 19.31 -18.37 -1.13
N ASN A 35 18.97 -17.23 -1.71
CA ASN A 35 19.81 -16.46 -2.61
C ASN A 35 19.94 -15.03 -2.10
N LEU A 36 21.17 -14.51 -2.08
CA LEU A 36 21.45 -13.11 -1.75
C LEU A 36 22.21 -12.49 -2.91
N LYS A 37 21.62 -11.46 -3.50
CA LYS A 37 22.16 -10.74 -4.65
C LYS A 37 22.05 -9.23 -4.44
N PHE A 38 22.82 -8.48 -5.21
CA PHE A 38 22.69 -7.04 -5.32
C PHE A 38 21.98 -6.72 -6.64
N THR A 39 21.26 -5.60 -6.69
CA THR A 39 20.74 -5.07 -7.96
C THR A 39 21.89 -4.68 -8.89
N GLU A 40 21.62 -4.59 -10.19
CA GLU A 40 22.65 -4.27 -11.20
C GLU A 40 23.36 -2.93 -10.94
N ASP A 41 22.65 -1.97 -10.33
CA ASP A 41 23.14 -0.66 -9.93
C ASP A 41 23.78 -0.64 -8.52
N ASN A 42 23.87 -1.80 -7.85
CA ASN A 42 24.31 -1.97 -6.46
C ASN A 42 23.55 -1.10 -5.44
N SER A 43 22.36 -0.59 -5.77
CA SER A 43 21.60 0.28 -4.88
C SER A 43 20.82 -0.49 -3.80
N MET A 44 20.47 -1.75 -4.08
CA MET A 44 19.69 -2.61 -3.20
C MET A 44 20.34 -3.97 -3.01
N ILE A 45 20.08 -4.56 -1.84
CA ILE A 45 20.35 -5.93 -1.46
C ILE A 45 19.03 -6.68 -1.57
N VAL A 46 19.01 -7.77 -2.32
CA VAL A 46 17.84 -8.62 -2.55
C VAL A 46 18.12 -10.00 -1.96
N MET A 47 17.27 -10.42 -1.04
CA MET A 47 17.31 -11.75 -0.42
C MET A 47 16.06 -12.51 -0.88
N GLU A 48 16.24 -13.68 -1.47
CA GLU A 48 15.17 -14.50 -2.04
C GLU A 48 15.26 -15.92 -1.50
N GLY A 49 14.13 -16.60 -1.36
CA GLY A 49 14.09 -18.00 -0.95
C GLY A 49 12.66 -18.53 -1.03
N GLU A 50 12.48 -19.83 -0.81
CA GLU A 50 11.12 -20.39 -0.68
C GLU A 50 10.47 -19.95 0.65
N LYS A 51 11.33 -19.68 1.64
CA LYS A 51 10.98 -19.21 2.97
C LYS A 51 12.13 -18.36 3.50
N LEU A 52 11.82 -17.27 4.20
CA LEU A 52 12.82 -16.42 4.83
C LEU A 52 12.52 -16.21 6.31
N THR A 53 13.52 -16.41 7.15
CA THR A 53 13.44 -16.22 8.60
C THR A 53 14.20 -14.97 9.01
N ILE A 54 13.56 -14.07 9.74
CA ILE A 54 14.20 -12.92 10.38
C ILE A 54 14.35 -13.27 11.87
N PRO A 55 15.59 -13.45 12.36
CA PRO A 55 15.85 -13.99 13.71
C PRO A 55 15.55 -13.01 14.85
N ASP A 56 15.33 -11.72 14.54
CA ASP A 56 15.06 -10.67 15.52
C ASP A 56 14.12 -9.62 14.90
N LYS A 57 13.07 -9.25 15.64
CA LYS A 57 12.08 -8.24 15.22
C LYS A 57 12.72 -6.88 14.96
N ALA A 58 13.80 -6.54 15.65
CA ALA A 58 14.53 -5.29 15.45
C ALA A 58 15.27 -5.20 14.10
N LEU A 59 15.45 -6.34 13.41
CA LEU A 59 16.08 -6.38 12.09
C LEU A 59 15.11 -6.01 10.96
N LEU A 60 13.80 -6.07 11.21
CA LEU A 60 12.81 -5.60 10.25
C LEU A 60 12.67 -4.08 10.37
N THR A 61 13.21 -3.34 9.40
CA THR A 61 13.16 -1.88 9.37
C THR A 61 12.11 -1.39 8.38
N GLY A 62 11.56 -0.19 8.59
CA GLY A 62 10.57 0.39 7.68
C GLY A 62 11.09 0.71 6.28
N GLU A 63 12.40 0.61 6.05
CA GLU A 63 13.04 0.78 4.73
C GLU A 63 13.09 -0.52 3.93
N MET A 64 12.68 -1.65 4.52
CA MET A 64 12.62 -2.95 3.85
C MET A 64 11.33 -3.08 3.07
N LYS A 65 11.44 -3.60 1.84
CA LYS A 65 10.30 -4.04 1.05
C LYS A 65 10.25 -5.57 1.10
N VAL A 66 9.16 -6.10 1.64
CA VAL A 66 8.94 -7.55 1.78
C VAL A 66 7.87 -7.98 0.78
N ASN A 67 8.19 -8.98 -0.03
CA ASN A 67 7.26 -9.63 -0.96
C ASN A 67 6.95 -11.03 -0.39
N GLY A 68 5.80 -11.16 0.29
CA GLY A 68 5.36 -12.38 0.98
C GLY A 68 4.54 -12.06 2.23
N MET A 69 3.98 -13.09 2.86
CA MET A 69 3.24 -12.97 4.11
C MET A 69 4.18 -13.01 5.31
N ILE A 70 4.18 -11.94 6.12
CA ILE A 70 4.93 -11.89 7.39
C ILE A 70 4.11 -12.57 8.49
N LYS A 71 4.67 -13.62 9.07
CA LYS A 71 4.12 -14.34 10.21
C LYS A 71 5.01 -14.11 11.44
N PRO A 72 4.47 -13.61 12.57
CA PRO A 72 5.26 -13.41 13.78
C PRO A 72 5.64 -14.76 14.41
N LEU A 73 6.89 -14.85 14.85
CA LEU A 73 7.42 -15.92 15.71
C LEU A 73 7.69 -15.37 17.12
N SER A 74 8.09 -16.26 18.04
CA SER A 74 8.51 -15.88 19.40
C SER A 74 9.59 -14.80 19.36
N ASP A 75 10.66 -15.07 18.61
CA ASP A 75 11.89 -14.27 18.62
C ASP A 75 12.08 -13.42 17.36
N GLY A 76 11.18 -13.51 16.38
CA GLY A 76 11.36 -12.84 15.10
C GLY A 76 10.16 -12.92 14.17
N PHE A 77 10.43 -13.03 12.87
CA PHE A 77 9.42 -13.15 11.83
C PHE A 77 9.78 -14.26 10.84
N GLU A 78 8.75 -14.84 10.26
CA GLU A 78 8.83 -15.81 9.18
C GLU A 78 8.09 -15.23 7.96
N ILE A 79 8.72 -15.28 6.79
CA ILE A 79 8.14 -14.82 5.53
C ILE A 79 7.88 -16.05 4.68
N LEU A 80 6.61 -16.23 4.32
CA LEU A 80 6.09 -17.33 3.53
C LEU A 80 5.44 -16.78 2.26
N ASP A 81 5.31 -17.63 1.23
CA ASP A 81 4.57 -17.24 0.04
C ASP A 81 3.13 -16.88 0.38
N GLU A 82 2.57 -15.91 -0.35
CA GLU A 82 1.15 -15.63 -0.28
C GLU A 82 0.40 -16.78 -0.97
N GLU A 83 -0.12 -17.74 -0.18
CA GLU A 83 -1.08 -18.72 -0.72
C GLU A 83 -2.17 -17.95 -1.50
N LYS A 84 -2.37 -18.28 -2.78
CA LYS A 84 -3.48 -17.76 -3.59
C LYS A 84 -4.77 -17.88 -2.77
N GLY A 85 -5.29 -16.73 -2.38
CA GLY A 85 -6.05 -16.58 -1.14
C GLY A 85 -7.29 -17.46 -0.97
N LYS A 86 -7.49 -17.93 0.26
CA LYS A 86 -8.84 -18.15 0.77
C LYS A 86 -9.47 -16.79 1.00
N THR A 87 -10.53 -16.48 0.26
CA THR A 87 -11.38 -15.31 0.52
C THR A 87 -11.92 -15.39 1.94
N VAL A 88 -11.41 -14.56 2.85
CA VAL A 88 -12.01 -14.36 4.17
C VAL A 88 -13.20 -13.43 3.95
N ASN A 89 -14.41 -13.97 4.02
CA ASN A 89 -15.63 -13.17 4.06
C ASN A 89 -15.70 -12.44 5.41
N LEU A 90 -15.07 -11.26 5.48
CA LEU A 90 -15.28 -10.32 6.57
C LEU A 90 -16.71 -9.78 6.45
N HIS A 91 -17.63 -10.30 7.27
CA HIS A 91 -18.85 -9.57 7.57
C HIS A 91 -18.42 -8.35 8.39
N LEU A 92 -18.46 -7.17 7.76
CA LEU A 92 -18.28 -5.90 8.44
C LEU A 92 -19.39 -5.77 9.49
N ASP A 93 -18.98 -5.57 10.74
CA ASP A 93 -19.89 -5.30 11.84
C ASP A 93 -20.72 -4.04 11.54
N ALA A 94 -22.00 -4.08 11.87
CA ALA A 94 -22.98 -3.06 11.47
C ALA A 94 -22.65 -1.66 12.02
N GLU A 95 -21.89 -1.60 13.11
CA GLU A 95 -21.38 -0.35 13.69
C GLU A 95 -20.25 0.27 12.86
N LEU A 96 -19.33 -0.55 12.34
CA LEU A 96 -18.23 -0.07 11.50
C LEU A 96 -18.76 0.49 10.15
N VAL A 97 -19.81 -0.12 9.61
CA VAL A 97 -20.50 0.37 8.41
C VAL A 97 -21.16 1.73 8.67
N LYS A 98 -21.71 1.94 9.87
CA LYS A 98 -22.30 3.25 10.26
C LYS A 98 -21.22 4.32 10.37
N GLU A 99 -20.09 4.03 11.00
CA GLU A 99 -18.97 4.98 11.09
C GLU A 99 -18.40 5.32 9.71
N ILE A 100 -18.20 4.33 8.83
CA ILE A 100 -17.78 4.57 7.44
C ILE A 100 -18.79 5.44 6.68
N ASN A 101 -20.10 5.23 6.89
CA ASN A 101 -21.11 6.05 6.25
C ASN A 101 -21.16 7.49 6.80
N VAL A 102 -20.91 7.68 8.10
CA VAL A 102 -20.78 9.02 8.70
C VAL A 102 -19.55 9.73 8.15
N ILE A 103 -18.40 9.07 8.08
CA ILE A 103 -17.17 9.62 7.47
C ILE A 103 -17.40 9.94 5.99
N ARG A 104 -18.05 9.04 5.25
CA ARG A 104 -18.41 9.25 3.84
C ARG A 104 -19.38 10.41 3.66
N SER A 105 -20.31 10.63 4.60
CA SER A 105 -21.23 11.78 4.56
C SER A 105 -20.53 13.11 4.83
N TYR A 106 -19.51 13.10 5.71
CA TYR A 106 -18.68 14.26 6.03
C TYR A 106 -17.74 14.63 4.88
N VAL A 107 -17.16 13.63 4.19
CA VAL A 107 -16.26 13.82 3.04
C VAL A 107 -17.03 14.05 1.73
N LYS A 108 -18.32 13.69 1.65
CA LYS A 108 -19.24 14.07 0.56
C LYS A 108 -19.67 15.54 0.57
N SER A 109 -18.97 16.42 1.28
CA SER A 109 -19.17 17.87 1.13
C SER A 109 -18.63 18.33 -0.23
N LYS A 110 -19.50 18.20 -1.25
CA LYS A 110 -19.42 18.59 -2.67
C LYS A 110 -18.30 17.93 -3.47
N THR A 111 -18.71 17.14 -4.46
CA THR A 111 -17.78 16.67 -5.49
C THR A 111 -17.36 17.83 -6.39
N GLN A 112 -16.21 17.73 -7.06
CA GLN A 112 -15.80 18.73 -8.08
C GLN A 112 -16.90 18.95 -9.13
N HIS A 113 -17.65 17.89 -9.45
CA HIS A 113 -18.80 17.97 -10.34
C HIS A 113 -19.92 18.86 -9.78
N ASP A 114 -20.25 18.75 -8.49
CA ASP A 114 -21.27 19.59 -7.85
C ASP A 114 -20.85 21.06 -7.80
N VAL A 115 -19.57 21.33 -7.53
CA VAL A 115 -19.01 22.69 -7.56
C VAL A 115 -19.06 23.26 -8.98
N LEU A 116 -18.70 22.45 -9.98
CA LEU A 116 -18.76 22.85 -11.39
C LEU A 116 -20.21 23.13 -11.82
N LEU A 117 -21.16 22.29 -11.42
CA LEU A 117 -22.58 22.44 -11.75
C LEU A 117 -23.18 23.70 -11.11
N GLU A 118 -22.79 24.04 -9.88
CA GLU A 118 -23.20 25.27 -9.21
C GLU A 118 -22.65 26.53 -9.89
N LEU A 119 -21.37 26.52 -10.27
CA LEU A 119 -20.76 27.62 -11.02
C LEU A 119 -21.46 27.80 -12.38
N PHE A 120 -21.80 26.69 -13.04
CA PHE A 120 -22.51 26.72 -14.32
C PHE A 120 -23.94 27.28 -14.19
N LYS A 121 -24.69 26.85 -13.16
CA LYS A 121 -26.04 27.38 -12.88
C LYS A 121 -26.01 28.88 -12.58
N LYS A 122 -25.08 29.33 -11.74
CA LYS A 122 -24.90 30.77 -11.44
C LYS A 122 -24.55 31.57 -12.69
N GLY A 123 -23.67 31.05 -13.54
CA GLY A 123 -23.32 31.69 -14.82
C GLY A 123 -24.51 31.83 -15.78
N LEU A 124 -25.33 30.78 -15.91
CA LEU A 124 -26.54 30.82 -16.76
C LEU A 124 -27.62 31.76 -16.22
N GLU A 125 -27.82 31.82 -14.91
CA GLU A 125 -28.76 32.76 -14.29
C GLU A 125 -28.32 34.20 -14.47
N GLN A 126 -27.02 34.48 -14.34
CA GLN A 126 -26.47 35.81 -14.55
C GLN A 126 -26.59 36.24 -16.02
N TYR A 127 -26.27 35.34 -16.96
CA TYR A 127 -26.45 35.60 -18.40
C TYR A 127 -27.91 35.88 -18.77
N LYS A 128 -28.86 35.11 -18.22
CA LYS A 128 -30.30 35.36 -18.44
C LYS A 128 -30.74 36.71 -17.88
N LYS A 129 -30.28 37.08 -16.69
CA LYS A 129 -30.56 38.39 -16.09
C LYS A 129 -29.99 39.53 -16.93
N GLU A 130 -28.77 39.39 -17.44
CA GLU A 130 -28.15 40.39 -18.32
C GLU A 130 -28.94 40.55 -19.64
N LYS A 131 -29.39 39.44 -20.25
CA LYS A 131 -30.25 39.42 -21.45
C LYS A 131 -31.64 40.03 -21.23
N ASP A 132 -32.31 39.71 -20.12
CA ASP A 132 -33.60 40.32 -19.76
C ASP A 132 -33.47 41.83 -19.49
N THR A 133 -32.30 42.28 -19.05
CA THR A 133 -32.01 43.70 -18.79
C THR A 133 -31.66 44.46 -20.07
N GLU A 134 -31.05 43.81 -21.07
CA GLU A 134 -30.81 44.35 -22.41
C GLU A 134 -32.10 44.47 -23.24
N GLN A 135 -33.02 43.50 -23.12
CA GLN A 135 -34.34 43.58 -23.78
C GLN A 135 -35.22 44.70 -23.22
N LYS A 136 -35.17 44.99 -21.90
CA LYS A 136 -35.92 46.10 -21.28
C LYS A 136 -35.36 47.51 -21.55
N ARG A 137 -34.19 47.63 -22.18
CA ARG A 137 -33.61 48.93 -22.59
C ARG A 137 -33.83 49.25 -24.07
N SER A 138 -34.46 48.34 -24.81
CA SER A 138 -34.70 48.44 -26.25
C SER A 138 -36.19 48.64 -26.60
N ASP A 139 -37.07 48.64 -25.60
CA ASP A 139 -38.46 49.13 -25.63
C ASP A 139 -38.53 50.50 -24.91
#